data_AF-A0AAE8ISV2-F1
#
_entry.id   AF-A0AAE8ISV2-F1
#
_cell.length_a   1.000
_cell.length_b   1.000
_cell.length_c   1.000
_cell.angle_alpha   90.00
_cell.angle_beta   90.00
_cell.angle_gamma   90.00
#
_symmetry.space_group_name_H-M   'P 1'
#
loop_
_entity.id
_entity.type
_entity.pdbx_description
1 polymer ?
#
loop_
_entity_poly.entity_id
_entity_poly.type
_entity_poly.pdbx_seq_one_letter_code
_entity_poly.pdbx_strand_id
1 'polypeptide(L)'
;MSSSPERIIAAAINFGAIISLPPPARHHTIIQTMDLEMQNLDGTWATPQTQGFLTDTGRFVNRVEAYYLAIGSGQLKETKPTPQLYSEDLW
;
A
#
# COMPACT_ATOMS: atom_id res chain seq x y z
N MET A 1 -6.09 -2.76 28.11
CA MET A 1 -6.12 -3.47 26.81
C MET A 1 -4.93 -2.96 26.02
N SER A 2 -3.92 -3.80 25.74
CA SER A 2 -2.81 -3.39 24.89
C SER A 2 -3.35 -3.36 23.46
N SER A 3 -3.61 -2.17 22.92
CA SER A 3 -3.92 -2.02 21.50
C SER A 3 -2.67 -2.44 20.73
N SER A 4 -2.74 -3.54 19.98
CA SER A 4 -1.70 -3.85 19.01
C SER A 4 -1.55 -2.67 18.04
N PRO A 5 -0.33 -2.29 17.64
CA PRO A 5 -0.13 -1.24 16.66
C PRO A 5 -0.77 -1.66 15.32
N GLU A 6 -1.49 -0.74 14.68
CA GLU A 6 -2.09 -0.93 13.35
C GLU A 6 -1.04 -1.40 12.34
N ARG A 7 -1.37 -2.41 11.54
CA ARG A 7 -0.43 -3.10 10.65
C ARG A 7 -0.84 -2.99 9.19
N ILE A 8 0.15 -2.94 8.31
CA ILE A 8 -0.04 -3.03 6.87
C ILE A 8 -0.20 -4.49 6.47
N ILE A 9 -1.26 -4.80 5.70
CA ILE A 9 -1.57 -6.16 5.26
C ILE A 9 -1.58 -6.34 3.74
N ALA A 10 -1.67 -5.27 2.95
CA ALA A 10 -1.72 -5.34 1.49
C ALA A 10 -1.26 -4.04 0.84
N ALA A 11 -0.72 -4.12 -0.37
CA ALA A 11 -0.52 -2.95 -1.24
C ALA A 11 -1.89 -2.51 -1.79
N ALA A 12 -2.10 -1.20 -1.95
CA ALA A 12 -3.38 -0.66 -2.40
C ALA A 12 -3.23 0.56 -3.33
N ILE A 13 -4.24 0.80 -4.16
CA ILE A 13 -4.41 2.00 -4.99
C ILE A 13 -5.82 2.55 -4.77
N ASN A 14 -5.92 3.85 -4.54
CA ASN A 14 -7.18 4.57 -4.42
C ASN A 14 -7.44 5.45 -5.65
N PHE A 15 -8.37 5.04 -6.50
CA PHE A 15 -8.77 5.79 -7.70
C PHE A 15 -10.27 6.16 -7.67
N GLY A 16 -10.81 6.43 -6.49
CA GLY A 16 -12.26 6.57 -6.24
C GLY A 16 -12.89 5.30 -5.66
N ALA A 17 -12.21 4.17 -5.83
CA ALA A 17 -12.37 2.95 -5.05
C ALA A 17 -10.98 2.46 -4.60
N ILE A 18 -10.93 1.69 -3.51
CA ILE A 18 -9.70 1.07 -3.03
C ILE A 18 -9.61 -0.33 -3.63
N ILE A 19 -8.59 -0.56 -4.46
CA ILE A 19 -8.19 -1.91 -4.87
C ILE A 19 -6.92 -2.26 -4.11
N SER A 20 -6.88 -3.47 -3.55
CA SER A 20 -5.72 -3.98 -2.83
C SER A 20 -5.40 -5.41 -3.22
N LEU A 21 -4.11 -5.76 -3.20
CA LEU A 21 -3.63 -7.13 -3.36
C LEU A 21 -2.69 -7.48 -2.19
N PRO A 22 -2.82 -8.69 -1.61
CA PRO A 22 -1.97 -9.11 -0.50
C PRO A 22 -0.53 -9.36 -0.97
N PRO A 23 0.45 -9.40 -0.03
CA PRO A 23 1.80 -9.82 -0.32
C PRO A 23 1.83 -11.18 -1.05
N PRO A 24 2.73 -11.38 -2.04
CA PRO A 24 3.85 -10.51 -2.41
C PRO A 24 3.53 -9.44 -3.46
N ALA A 25 2.25 -9.22 -3.81
CA ALA A 25 1.86 -8.27 -4.85
C ALA A 25 2.36 -6.85 -4.57
N ARG A 26 2.73 -6.12 -5.61
CA ARG A 26 3.25 -4.75 -5.53
C ARG A 26 2.30 -3.78 -6.21
N HIS A 27 2.52 -2.48 -6.08
CA HIS A 27 1.72 -1.49 -6.79
C HIS A 27 1.69 -1.75 -8.30
N HIS A 28 2.82 -2.13 -8.92
CA HIS A 28 2.85 -2.48 -10.35
C HIS A 28 1.97 -3.69 -10.68
N THR A 29 1.83 -4.66 -9.77
CA THR A 29 0.94 -5.82 -9.95
C THR A 29 -0.51 -5.38 -9.98
N ILE A 30 -0.88 -4.45 -9.09
CA ILE A 30 -2.23 -3.88 -9.04
C ILE A 30 -2.54 -3.12 -10.33
N ILE A 31 -1.60 -2.27 -10.81
CA ILE A 31 -1.76 -1.51 -12.05
C ILE A 31 -1.96 -2.43 -13.25
N GLN A 32 -1.10 -3.44 -13.41
CA GLN A 32 -1.25 -4.43 -14.49
C GLN A 32 -2.58 -5.18 -14.42
N THR A 33 -3.04 -5.52 -13.21
CA THR A 33 -4.34 -6.16 -13.02
C THR A 33 -5.49 -5.22 -13.40
N MET A 34 -5.40 -3.93 -13.04
CA MET A 34 -6.39 -2.93 -13.43
C MET A 34 -6.44 -2.77 -14.95
N ASP A 35 -5.28 -2.67 -15.62
CA ASP A 35 -5.18 -2.54 -17.08
C ASP A 35 -5.78 -3.76 -17.81
N LEU A 36 -5.57 -4.96 -17.28
CA LEU A 36 -6.06 -6.22 -17.89
C LEU A 36 -7.55 -6.46 -17.65
N GLU A 37 -8.01 -6.31 -16.41
CA GLU A 37 -9.36 -6.74 -15.99
C GLU A 37 -10.41 -5.65 -16.17
N MET A 38 -10.03 -4.37 -16.08
CA MET A 38 -10.97 -3.26 -16.01
C MET A 38 -11.08 -2.46 -17.31
N GLN A 39 -10.83 -3.12 -18.46
CA GLN A 39 -10.95 -2.62 -19.84
C GLN A 39 -11.46 -1.17 -19.96
N ASN A 40 -10.58 -0.24 -20.40
CA ASN A 40 -10.74 1.23 -20.46
C ASN A 40 -10.31 2.03 -19.21
N LEU A 41 -9.87 1.39 -18.13
CA LEU A 41 -9.04 2.06 -17.13
C LEU A 41 -7.58 1.96 -17.56
N ASP A 42 -7.05 3.03 -18.15
CA ASP A 42 -5.62 3.18 -18.34
C ASP A 42 -4.98 3.46 -16.96
N GLY A 43 -3.90 2.75 -16.62
CA GLY A 43 -3.12 2.89 -15.38
C GLY A 43 -2.63 4.31 -15.04
N THR A 44 -2.87 5.31 -15.89
CA THR A 44 -2.74 6.76 -15.60
C THR A 44 -3.35 7.23 -14.28
N TRP A 45 -4.35 6.53 -13.71
CA TRP A 45 -4.92 6.86 -12.39
C TRP A 45 -4.03 6.46 -11.20
N ALA A 46 -3.03 5.60 -11.42
CA ALA A 46 -2.10 5.14 -10.41
C ALA A 46 -0.93 6.11 -10.19
N THR A 47 -1.25 7.39 -9.92
CA THR A 47 -0.24 8.38 -9.56
C THR A 47 0.39 8.09 -8.19
N PRO A 48 1.60 8.59 -7.88
CA PRO A 48 2.24 8.34 -6.59
C PRO A 48 1.39 8.71 -5.37
N GLN A 49 0.46 9.66 -5.52
CA GLN A 49 -0.46 10.13 -4.47
C GLN A 49 -1.62 9.16 -4.21
N THR A 50 -2.02 8.37 -5.21
CA THR A 50 -3.12 7.38 -5.10
C THR A 50 -2.62 6.01 -4.64
N GLN A 51 -1.32 5.76 -4.73
CA GLN A 51 -0.69 4.53 -4.29
C GLN A 51 -0.47 4.54 -2.77
N GLY A 52 -0.84 3.45 -2.11
CA GLY A 52 -0.80 3.32 -0.65
C GLY A 52 -0.90 1.87 -0.20
N PHE A 53 -1.46 1.66 0.99
CA PHE A 53 -1.58 0.35 1.61
C PHE A 53 -2.93 0.21 2.32
N LEU A 54 -3.38 -1.04 2.45
CA LEU A 54 -4.51 -1.39 3.30
C LEU A 54 -4.00 -1.91 4.65
N THR A 55 -4.61 -1.45 5.73
CA THR A 55 -4.28 -1.88 7.09
C THR A 55 -5.21 -2.98 7.59
N ASP A 56 -4.82 -3.66 8.68
CA ASP A 56 -5.63 -4.67 9.37
C ASP A 56 -6.93 -4.12 9.98
N THR A 57 -7.05 -2.79 10.11
CA THR A 57 -8.29 -2.11 10.50
C THR A 57 -9.24 -1.84 9.31
N GLY A 58 -8.83 -2.20 8.09
CA GLY A 58 -9.58 -1.96 6.85
C GLY A 58 -9.42 -0.56 6.28
N ARG A 59 -8.44 0.21 6.76
CA ARG A 59 -8.20 1.60 6.35
C ARG A 59 -7.17 1.68 5.24
N PHE A 60 -7.41 2.55 4.27
CA PHE A 60 -6.38 2.94 3.30
C PHE A 60 -5.47 4.02 3.89
N VAL A 61 -4.17 3.83 3.73
CA VAL A 61 -3.13 4.78 4.13
C VAL A 61 -2.20 5.09 2.96
N ASN A 62 -1.80 6.35 2.82
CA ASN A 62 -0.80 6.73 1.81
C ASN A 62 0.60 6.22 2.21
N ARG A 63 1.57 6.34 1.29
CA ARG A 63 2.94 5.85 1.52
C ARG A 63 3.67 6.51 2.70
N VAL A 64 3.33 7.75 3.05
CA VAL A 64 3.95 8.49 4.16
C VAL A 64 3.44 8.00 5.49
N GLU A 65 2.13 7.91 5.63
CA GLU A 65 1.51 7.37 6.82
C GLU A 65 1.85 5.90 7.03
N ALA A 66 1.84 5.11 5.94
CA ALA A 66 2.24 3.71 5.97
C ALA A 66 3.66 3.53 6.50
N TYR A 67 4.60 4.41 6.14
CA TYR A 67 5.97 4.36 6.66
C TYR A 67 6.01 4.45 8.20
N TYR A 68 5.27 5.40 8.79
CA TYR A 68 5.24 5.55 10.25
C TYR A 68 4.54 4.38 10.95
N LEU A 69 3.49 3.82 10.34
CA LEU A 69 2.86 2.58 10.84
C LEU A 69 3.81 1.39 10.77
N ALA A 70 4.56 1.25 9.67
CA ALA A 70 5.53 0.16 9.50
C ALA A 70 6.67 0.26 10.52
N ILE A 71 7.12 1.46 10.87
CA ILE A 71 8.08 1.68 11.97
C ILE A 71 7.45 1.25 13.30
N GLY A 72 6.27 1.79 13.63
CA GLY A 72 5.61 1.55 14.92
C GLY A 72 5.21 0.09 15.15
N SER A 73 4.95 -0.66 14.07
CA SER A 73 4.60 -2.08 14.11
C SER A 73 5.79 -3.03 13.87
N GLY A 74 6.98 -2.49 13.57
CA GLY A 74 8.17 -3.29 13.29
C GLY A 74 8.11 -4.10 11.99
N GLN A 75 7.35 -3.62 10.99
CA GLN A 75 7.19 -4.28 9.69
C GLN A 75 8.25 -3.88 8.65
N LEU A 76 9.05 -2.85 8.91
CA LEU A 76 10.14 -2.46 8.00
C LEU A 76 11.25 -3.51 8.00
N LYS A 77 11.62 -3.99 6.80
CA LYS A 77 12.84 -4.79 6.61
C LYS A 77 14.11 -3.99 6.86
N GLU A 78 14.14 -2.77 6.35
CA GLU A 78 15.25 -1.84 6.47
C GLU A 78 14.73 -0.42 6.68
N THR A 79 15.38 0.35 7.57
CA THR A 79 15.02 1.75 7.80
C THR A 79 15.55 2.61 6.66
N LYS A 80 14.65 3.36 6.00
CA LYS A 80 15.00 4.33 4.96
C LYS A 80 15.05 5.76 5.49
N PRO A 81 15.91 6.63 4.93
CA PRO A 81 16.01 8.03 5.32
C PRO A 81 14.82 8.89 4.85
N THR A 82 14.02 8.41 3.90
CA THR A 82 12.83 9.10 3.40
C THR A 82 11.56 8.41 3.86
N PRO A 83 10.50 9.16 4.22
CA PRO A 83 9.28 8.58 4.77
C PRO A 83 8.35 7.99 3.69
N GLN A 84 8.86 7.64 2.51
CA GLN A 84 8.02 7.09 1.44
C GLN A 84 8.17 5.58 1.39
N LEU A 85 7.14 4.87 1.85
CA LEU A 85 7.14 3.42 1.89
C LEU A 85 6.82 2.80 0.53
N TYR A 86 7.61 1.79 0.15
CA TYR A 86 7.35 0.91 -0.99
C TYR A 86 7.03 -0.51 -0.50
N SER A 87 6.30 -1.30 -1.30
CA SER A 87 5.97 -2.69 -0.95
C SER A 87 7.20 -3.55 -0.65
N GLU A 88 8.31 -3.28 -1.36
CA GLU A 88 9.62 -3.89 -1.18
C GLU A 88 10.20 -3.72 0.23
N ASP A 89 9.79 -2.67 0.93
CA ASP A 89 10.29 -2.32 2.26
C ASP A 89 9.63 -3.17 3.35
N LEU A 90 8.55 -3.86 3.00
CA LEU A 90 7.78 -4.72 3.89
C LEU A 90 8.00 -6.21 3.58
N TRP A 91 8.00 -6.60 2.30
CA TRP A 91 8.15 -8.00 1.84
C TRP A 91 8.94 -8.17 0.55
#